data_AF-A0A552HKF6-F1
#
_entry.id   AF-A0A552HKF6-F1
#
_cell.length_a   1.000
_cell.length_b   1.000
_cell.length_c   1.000
_cell.angle_alpha   90.00
_cell.angle_beta   90.00
_cell.angle_gamma   90.00
#
_symmetry.space_group_name_H-M   'P 1'
#
loop_
_entity.id
_entity.type
_entity.pdbx_description
1 polymer ?
#
loop_
_entity_poly.entity_id
_entity_poly.type
_entity_poly.pdbx_seq_one_letter_code
_entity_poly.pdbx_strand_id
1 'polypeptide(L)'
;MLEVIIAILTITAFLTGTLQLMAVDALYRVRAERQARANFWIQKDFEDVKYLASNVDTKFVSSDVCTNINQGYATALRRQLTDTPPPADPPKEKLEATEEIVGKKYSLYRTFDITNQSNNPHRLRIDYRVEAKDQTPKDYPNQENVIAKSSVEVIPDASFNCP
;
A
#
# COMPACT_ATOMS: atom_id res chain seq x y z
N MET A 1 -6.92 -1.09 61.75
CA MET A 1 -8.04 -0.69 60.85
C MET A 1 -7.52 0.19 59.69
N LEU A 2 -6.84 1.32 59.94
CA LEU A 2 -6.32 2.23 58.90
C LEU A 2 -5.33 1.56 57.91
N GLU A 3 -4.43 0.72 58.42
CA GLU A 3 -3.42 0.01 57.62
C GLU A 3 -4.03 -0.91 56.56
N VAL A 4 -5.13 -1.59 56.91
CA VAL A 4 -5.88 -2.45 55.99
C VAL A 4 -6.53 -1.62 54.87
N ILE A 5 -7.04 -0.44 55.19
CA ILE A 5 -7.65 0.47 54.21
C ILE A 5 -6.58 1.00 53.24
N ILE A 6 -5.42 1.42 53.74
CA ILE A 6 -4.31 1.90 52.90
C ILE A 6 -3.82 0.77 52.00
N ALA A 7 -3.66 -0.45 52.52
CA ALA A 7 -3.24 -1.61 51.73
C ALA A 7 -4.24 -1.94 50.60
N ILE A 8 -5.54 -1.92 50.87
CA ILE A 8 -6.56 -2.17 49.85
C ILE A 8 -6.55 -1.06 48.79
N LEU A 9 -6.41 0.21 49.20
CA LEU A 9 -6.36 1.34 48.29
C LEU A 9 -5.14 1.29 47.36
N THR A 10 -3.96 0.97 47.88
CA THR A 10 -2.73 0.89 47.06
C THR A 10 -2.76 -0.29 46.11
N ILE A 11 -3.21 -1.47 46.56
CA ILE A 11 -3.38 -2.65 45.69
C ILE A 11 -4.39 -2.36 44.58
N THR A 12 -5.53 -1.77 44.91
CA THR A 12 -6.57 -1.45 43.92
C THR A 12 -6.08 -0.43 42.89
N ALA A 13 -5.38 0.61 43.33
CA ALA A 13 -4.79 1.60 42.44
C ALA A 13 -3.76 0.97 41.50
N PHE A 14 -2.89 0.09 42.02
CA PHE A 14 -1.89 -0.61 41.22
C PHE A 14 -2.52 -1.58 40.22
N LEU A 15 -3.48 -2.40 40.64
CA LEU A 15 -4.20 -3.34 39.76
C LEU A 15 -4.96 -2.59 38.67
N THR A 16 -5.66 -1.52 39.02
CA THR A 16 -6.40 -0.73 38.03
C THR A 16 -5.46 -0.05 37.05
N GLY A 17 -4.35 0.53 37.54
CA GLY A 17 -3.33 1.15 36.69
C GLY A 17 -2.68 0.17 35.72
N THR A 18 -2.30 -1.02 36.21
CA THR A 18 -1.66 -2.05 35.36
C THR A 18 -2.60 -2.61 34.31
N LEU A 19 -3.88 -2.86 34.64
CA LEU A 19 -4.87 -3.33 33.67
C LEU A 19 -5.10 -2.34 32.53
N GLN A 20 -5.16 -1.04 32.85
CA GLN A 20 -5.30 0.01 31.85
C GLN A 20 -4.08 0.07 30.92
N LEU A 21 -2.86 -0.02 31.48
CA LEU A 21 -1.63 -0.05 30.68
C LEU A 21 -1.57 -1.26 29.75
N MET A 22 -1.90 -2.45 30.24
CA MET A 22 -1.92 -3.66 29.41
C MET A 22 -2.91 -3.55 28.24
N ALA A 23 -4.10 -2.98 28.47
CA ALA A 23 -5.09 -2.77 27.41
C ALA A 23 -4.59 -1.80 26.33
N VAL A 24 -3.90 -0.72 26.75
CA VAL A 24 -3.31 0.27 25.84
C VAL A 24 -2.15 -0.35 25.04
N ASP A 25 -1.26 -1.10 25.68
CA ASP A 25 -0.15 -1.76 25.03
C ASP A 25 -0.61 -2.80 24.00
N ALA A 26 -1.64 -3.59 24.34
CA ALA A 26 -2.24 -4.54 23.42
C ALA A 26 -2.79 -3.85 22.16
N LEU A 27 -3.46 -2.70 22.33
CA LEU A 27 -3.98 -1.91 21.23
C LEU A 27 -2.84 -1.38 20.32
N TYR A 28 -1.78 -0.82 20.91
CA TYR A 28 -0.64 -0.33 20.14
C TYR A 28 0.10 -1.45 19.41
N ARG A 29 0.23 -2.63 20.03
CA ARG A 29 0.82 -3.80 19.40
C ARG A 29 0.03 -4.24 18.17
N VAL A 30 -1.30 -4.33 18.27
CA VAL A 30 -2.17 -4.67 17.12
C VAL A 30 -2.01 -3.65 15.99
N ARG A 31 -1.94 -2.36 16.32
CA ARG A 31 -1.72 -1.30 15.33
C ARG A 31 -0.37 -1.46 14.63
N ALA A 32 0.69 -1.63 15.40
CA ALA A 32 2.05 -1.81 14.85
C ALA A 32 2.13 -3.04 13.95
N GLU A 33 1.49 -4.15 14.35
CA GLU A 33 1.44 -5.36 13.54
C GLU A 33 0.69 -5.14 12.23
N ARG A 34 -0.46 -4.46 12.25
CA ARG A 34 -1.21 -4.13 11.03
C ARG A 34 -0.41 -3.26 10.08
N GLN A 35 0.27 -2.24 10.62
CA GLN A 35 1.11 -1.35 9.81
C GLN A 35 2.31 -2.10 9.21
N ALA A 36 2.96 -2.98 9.98
CA ALA A 36 4.07 -3.79 9.50
C ALA A 36 3.63 -4.76 8.39
N ARG A 37 2.50 -5.46 8.57
CA ARG A 37 1.93 -6.35 7.54
C ARG A 37 1.50 -5.59 6.29
N ALA A 38 0.90 -4.40 6.43
CA ALA A 38 0.55 -3.56 5.28
C ALA A 38 1.79 -3.10 4.50
N ASN A 39 2.87 -2.74 5.17
CA ASN A 39 4.14 -2.41 4.51
C ASN A 39 4.73 -3.62 3.79
N PHE A 40 4.72 -4.79 4.42
CA PHE A 40 5.18 -6.02 3.78
C PHE A 40 4.34 -6.39 2.56
N TRP A 41 3.03 -6.18 2.63
CA TRP A 41 2.12 -6.41 1.51
C TRP A 41 2.46 -5.51 0.31
N ILE A 42 2.70 -4.22 0.56
CA ILE A 42 3.18 -3.29 -0.47
C ILE A 42 4.52 -3.75 -1.07
N GLN A 43 5.47 -4.22 -0.23
CA GLN A 43 6.78 -4.68 -0.70
C GLN A 43 6.65 -5.91 -1.61
N LYS A 44 5.85 -6.90 -1.20
CA LYS A 44 5.57 -8.08 -2.00
C LYS A 44 4.97 -7.71 -3.36
N ASP A 45 3.98 -6.83 -3.32
CA ASP A 45 3.30 -6.37 -4.53
C ASP A 45 4.25 -5.60 -5.47
N PHE A 46 5.16 -4.79 -4.89
CA PHE A 46 6.21 -4.11 -5.65
C PHE A 46 7.21 -5.08 -6.30
N GLU A 47 7.57 -6.18 -5.63
CA GLU A 47 8.41 -7.22 -6.22
C GLU A 47 7.74 -7.86 -7.44
N ASP A 48 6.44 -8.12 -7.36
CA ASP A 48 5.65 -8.63 -8.49
C ASP A 48 5.62 -7.61 -9.65
N VAL A 49 5.46 -6.31 -9.35
CA VAL A 49 5.54 -5.26 -10.37
C VAL A 49 6.94 -5.19 -11.00
N LYS A 50 8.00 -5.34 -10.22
CA LYS A 50 9.37 -5.35 -10.73
C LYS A 50 9.61 -6.53 -11.66
N TYR A 51 9.09 -7.70 -11.33
CA TYR A 51 9.13 -8.87 -12.21
C TYR A 51 8.38 -8.64 -13.53
N LEU A 52 7.20 -8.01 -13.48
CA LEU A 52 6.47 -7.63 -14.69
C LEU A 52 7.20 -6.56 -15.50
N ALA A 53 7.91 -5.65 -14.84
CA ALA A 53 8.70 -4.61 -15.50
C ALA A 53 9.95 -5.15 -16.21
N SER A 54 10.56 -6.23 -15.69
CA SER A 54 11.66 -6.90 -16.39
C SER A 54 11.17 -7.67 -17.62
N ASN A 55 9.94 -8.18 -17.58
CA ASN A 55 9.32 -8.98 -18.63
C ASN A 55 8.02 -8.35 -19.13
N VAL A 56 8.11 -7.13 -19.68
CA VAL A 56 6.93 -6.47 -20.26
C VAL A 56 6.41 -7.27 -21.44
N ASP A 57 5.13 -7.62 -21.42
CA ASP A 57 4.51 -8.44 -22.46
C ASP A 57 4.27 -7.60 -23.72
N THR A 58 4.73 -8.11 -24.86
CA THR A 58 4.57 -7.49 -26.19
C THR A 58 3.13 -7.13 -26.55
N LYS A 59 2.13 -7.81 -25.96
CA LYS A 59 0.71 -7.49 -26.20
C LYS A 59 0.29 -6.10 -25.69
N PHE A 60 1.04 -5.53 -24.75
CA PHE A 60 0.76 -4.20 -24.18
C PHE A 60 1.67 -3.10 -24.75
N VAL A 61 2.62 -3.50 -25.60
CA VAL A 61 3.62 -2.64 -26.23
C VAL A 61 3.08 -2.18 -27.59
N SER A 62 3.08 -0.86 -27.83
CA SER A 62 2.71 -0.29 -29.13
C SER A 62 3.90 -0.28 -30.09
N SER A 63 3.70 0.01 -31.37
CA SER A 63 4.80 0.08 -32.35
C SER A 63 5.82 1.20 -32.05
N ASP A 64 5.39 2.32 -31.46
CA ASP A 64 6.22 3.52 -31.22
C ASP A 64 6.57 3.74 -29.73
N VAL A 65 7.09 2.71 -29.05
CA VAL A 65 7.42 2.80 -27.60
C VAL A 65 8.65 3.63 -27.25
N CYS A 66 9.52 3.92 -28.22
CA CYS A 66 10.73 4.71 -28.00
C CYS A 66 10.57 6.20 -28.34
N THR A 67 9.65 6.51 -29.25
CA THR A 67 9.47 7.86 -29.80
C THR A 67 8.21 8.53 -29.28
N ASN A 68 7.15 7.77 -29.02
CA ASN A 68 5.85 8.29 -28.60
C ASN A 68 5.67 8.16 -27.09
N ILE A 69 5.65 9.30 -26.41
CA ILE A 69 5.59 9.29 -24.95
C ILE A 69 4.26 8.75 -24.40
N ASN A 70 3.16 8.92 -25.14
CA ASN A 70 1.85 8.40 -24.75
C ASN A 70 1.76 6.88 -24.92
N GLN A 71 2.72 6.27 -25.62
CA GLN A 71 2.79 4.84 -25.87
C GLN A 71 4.08 4.20 -25.34
N GLY A 72 4.87 4.96 -24.58
CA GLY A 72 6.17 4.51 -24.06
C GLY A 72 6.09 3.32 -23.12
N TYR A 73 7.25 2.76 -22.80
CA TYR A 73 7.36 1.58 -21.93
C TYR A 73 6.71 1.75 -20.55
N ALA A 74 6.69 2.96 -19.98
CA ALA A 74 5.99 3.22 -18.73
C ALA A 74 4.46 3.05 -18.88
N THR A 75 3.90 3.46 -20.02
CA THR A 75 2.48 3.26 -20.34
C THR A 75 2.18 1.79 -20.65
N ALA A 76 3.10 1.08 -21.33
CA ALA A 76 2.96 -0.35 -21.57
C ALA A 76 2.93 -1.15 -20.25
N LEU A 77 3.83 -0.85 -19.31
CA LEU A 77 3.82 -1.46 -17.97
C LEU A 77 2.51 -1.14 -17.24
N ARG A 78 2.03 0.12 -17.28
CA ARG A 78 0.75 0.51 -16.68
C ARG A 78 -0.43 -0.28 -17.27
N ARG A 79 -0.44 -0.50 -18.59
CA ARG A 79 -1.43 -1.33 -19.29
C ARG A 79 -1.39 -2.77 -18.81
N GLN A 80 -0.20 -3.34 -18.68
CA GLN A 80 -0.03 -4.69 -18.16
C GLN A 80 -0.53 -4.84 -16.73
N LEU A 81 -0.24 -3.87 -15.86
CA LEU A 81 -0.71 -3.88 -14.47
C LEU A 81 -2.23 -3.69 -14.36
N THR A 82 -2.85 -3.02 -15.32
CA THR A 82 -4.29 -2.77 -15.36
C THR A 82 -5.06 -3.72 -16.29
N ASP A 83 -4.36 -4.69 -16.88
CA ASP A 83 -4.87 -5.61 -17.92
C ASP A 83 -5.67 -4.90 -19.03
N THR A 84 -5.23 -3.70 -19.40
CA THR A 84 -5.90 -2.84 -20.39
C THR A 84 -5.14 -2.87 -21.72
N PRO A 85 -5.61 -3.59 -22.74
CA PRO A 85 -4.91 -3.67 -24.02
C PRO A 85 -4.99 -2.35 -24.81
N PRO A 86 -4.03 -2.08 -25.72
CA PRO A 86 -4.13 -0.97 -26.66
C PRO A 86 -5.38 -1.10 -27.55
N PRO A 87 -6.04 0.00 -27.95
CA PRO A 87 -5.66 1.40 -27.75
C PRO A 87 -6.26 2.07 -26.50
N ALA A 88 -6.88 1.31 -25.59
CA ALA A 88 -7.58 1.90 -24.45
C ALA A 88 -6.62 2.65 -23.49
N ASP A 89 -7.13 3.72 -22.89
CA ASP A 89 -6.43 4.47 -21.86
C ASP A 89 -6.51 3.70 -20.53
N PRO A 90 -5.37 3.24 -19.98
CA PRO A 90 -5.39 2.53 -18.72
C PRO A 90 -5.76 3.49 -17.57
N PRO A 91 -6.49 3.01 -16.56
CA PRO A 91 -6.94 3.83 -15.45
C PRO A 91 -5.76 4.41 -14.64
N LYS A 92 -6.01 5.53 -13.95
CA LYS A 92 -5.03 6.17 -13.06
C LYS A 92 -4.91 5.47 -11.71
N GLU A 93 -5.94 4.72 -11.32
CA GLU A 93 -5.97 3.99 -10.07
C GLU A 93 -6.56 2.60 -10.29
N LYS A 94 -6.03 1.62 -9.57
CA LYS A 94 -6.53 0.25 -9.56
C LYS A 94 -6.56 -0.30 -8.14
N LEU A 95 -7.68 -0.93 -7.79
CA LEU A 95 -7.76 -1.84 -6.65
C LEU A 95 -7.08 -3.15 -7.06
N GLU A 96 -6.02 -3.52 -6.35
CA GLU A 96 -5.26 -4.72 -6.68
C GLU A 96 -5.79 -5.94 -5.96
N ALA A 97 -5.95 -5.82 -4.65
CA ALA A 97 -6.37 -6.93 -3.82
C ALA A 97 -6.97 -6.43 -2.50
N THR A 98 -7.72 -7.32 -1.87
CA THR A 98 -8.26 -7.14 -0.52
C THR A 98 -7.74 -8.28 0.35
N GLU A 99 -7.18 -7.95 1.51
CA GLU A 99 -6.63 -8.91 2.46
C GLU A 99 -7.13 -8.61 3.88
N GLU A 100 -7.20 -9.65 4.71
CA GLU A 100 -7.49 -9.50 6.13
C GLU A 100 -6.20 -9.41 6.96
N ILE A 101 -5.99 -8.26 7.61
CA ILE A 101 -4.82 -7.99 8.43
C ILE A 101 -5.29 -7.86 9.89
N VAL A 102 -4.98 -8.88 10.70
CA VAL A 102 -5.30 -8.92 12.13
C VAL A 102 -6.79 -8.63 12.40
N GLY A 103 -7.67 -9.43 11.80
CA GLY A 103 -9.12 -9.37 12.02
C GLY A 103 -9.86 -8.23 11.32
N LYS A 104 -9.18 -7.45 10.45
CA LYS A 104 -9.79 -6.35 9.69
C LYS A 104 -9.43 -6.44 8.22
N LYS A 105 -10.40 -6.11 7.35
CA LYS A 105 -10.22 -6.14 5.89
C LYS A 105 -9.65 -4.82 5.40
N TYR A 106 -8.59 -4.93 4.61
CA TYR A 106 -7.89 -3.82 3.98
C TYR A 106 -7.82 -4.03 2.48
N SER A 107 -7.76 -2.93 1.74
CA SER A 107 -7.63 -2.91 0.30
C SER A 107 -6.32 -2.22 -0.08
N LEU A 108 -5.57 -2.84 -0.99
CA LEU A 108 -4.37 -2.28 -1.59
C LEU A 108 -4.75 -1.61 -2.91
N TYR A 109 -4.43 -0.33 -3.02
CA TYR A 109 -4.58 0.42 -4.27
C TYR A 109 -3.23 0.84 -4.81
N ARG A 110 -3.12 0.78 -6.14
CA ARG A 110 -2.05 1.37 -6.93
C ARG A 110 -2.60 2.61 -7.63
N THR A 111 -1.95 3.74 -7.42
CA THR A 111 -2.17 4.95 -8.20
C THR A 111 -0.96 5.17 -9.10
N PHE A 112 -1.20 5.34 -10.39
CA PHE A 112 -0.17 5.59 -11.38
C PHE A 112 -0.06 7.09 -11.61
N ASP A 113 1.02 7.69 -11.12
CA ASP A 113 1.31 9.10 -11.36
C ASP A 113 1.87 9.27 -12.77
N ILE A 114 1.06 9.89 -13.63
CA ILE A 114 1.38 10.16 -15.03
C ILE A 114 1.72 11.63 -15.27
N THR A 115 1.81 12.46 -14.22
CA THR A 115 2.23 13.85 -14.38
C THR A 115 3.66 13.88 -14.91
N ASN A 116 3.88 14.63 -15.99
CA ASN A 116 5.16 14.70 -16.69
C ASN A 116 5.66 13.35 -17.26
N GLN A 117 4.78 12.37 -17.46
CA GLN A 117 5.14 11.15 -18.18
C GLN A 117 5.65 11.48 -19.59
N SER A 118 5.11 12.56 -20.20
CA SER A 118 5.62 13.23 -21.42
C SER A 118 7.14 13.48 -21.41
N ASN A 119 7.73 13.78 -20.26
CA ASN A 119 9.15 14.10 -20.14
C ASN A 119 9.99 12.87 -19.77
N ASN A 120 9.35 11.75 -19.40
CA ASN A 120 10.00 10.54 -18.89
C ASN A 120 9.22 9.28 -19.35
N PRO A 121 9.21 8.95 -20.66
CA PRO A 121 8.43 7.83 -21.22
C PRO A 121 8.80 6.45 -20.67
N HIS A 122 9.98 6.32 -20.06
CA HIS A 122 10.56 5.07 -19.59
C HIS A 122 10.36 4.82 -18.09
N ARG A 123 9.86 5.81 -17.33
CA ARG A 123 9.69 5.70 -15.89
C ARG A 123 8.22 5.74 -15.52
N LEU A 124 7.77 4.75 -14.75
CA LEU A 124 6.43 4.70 -14.18
C LEU A 124 6.53 4.92 -12.67
N ARG A 125 5.87 5.96 -12.16
CA ARG A 125 5.71 6.17 -10.72
C ARG A 125 4.42 5.51 -10.24
N ILE A 126 4.53 4.75 -9.16
CA ILE A 126 3.41 4.03 -8.55
C ILE A 126 3.34 4.43 -7.08
N ASP A 127 2.20 5.00 -6.70
CA ASP A 127 1.86 5.29 -5.31
C ASP A 127 0.95 4.18 -4.78
N TYR A 128 1.39 3.52 -3.72
CA TYR A 128 0.63 2.50 -3.00
C TYR A 128 -0.08 3.11 -1.81
N ARG A 129 -1.33 2.69 -1.59
CA ARG A 129 -2.05 2.93 -0.34
C ARG A 129 -2.75 1.65 0.12
N VAL A 130 -2.67 1.41 1.43
CA VAL A 130 -3.48 0.37 2.09
C VAL A 130 -4.52 1.05 2.96
N GLU A 131 -5.79 0.89 2.59
CA GLU A 131 -6.92 1.49 3.30
C GLU A 131 -7.83 0.45 3.94
N ALA A 132 -8.36 0.76 5.11
CA ALA A 132 -9.41 -0.02 5.75
C ALA A 132 -10.71 0.13 4.94
N LYS A 133 -11.42 -0.97 4.73
CA LYS A 133 -12.77 -0.90 4.16
C LYS A 133 -13.68 -0.21 5.18
N ASP A 134 -14.32 0.90 4.79
CA ASP A 134 -15.10 1.82 5.64
C ASP A 134 -16.21 1.19 6.51
N GLN A 135 -16.47 -0.11 6.36
CA GLN A 135 -17.46 -0.87 7.13
C GLN A 135 -16.94 -1.40 8.48
N THR A 136 -15.62 -1.35 8.76
CA THR A 136 -15.11 -1.79 10.07
C THR A 136 -15.17 -0.67 11.11
N PRO A 137 -15.67 -0.92 12.33
CA PRO A 137 -15.62 0.05 13.42
C PRO A 137 -14.19 0.55 13.65
N LYS A 138 -14.04 1.86 13.90
CA LYS A 138 -12.76 2.41 14.36
C LYS A 138 -12.43 1.83 15.73
N ASP A 139 -11.19 1.37 15.91
CA ASP A 139 -10.70 0.92 17.21
C ASP A 139 -10.49 2.11 18.18
N TYR A 140 -10.37 3.33 17.63
CA TYR A 140 -10.18 4.57 18.40
C TYR A 140 -10.63 5.82 17.61
N PRO A 141 -10.93 6.95 18.29
CA PRO A 141 -11.57 8.13 17.68
C PRO A 141 -10.78 8.71 16.49
N ASN A 142 -9.45 8.69 16.58
CA ASN A 142 -8.54 9.29 15.61
C ASN A 142 -7.89 8.27 14.68
N GLN A 143 -8.54 7.11 14.45
CA GLN A 143 -8.01 6.12 13.53
C GLN A 143 -8.08 6.62 12.09
N GLU A 144 -6.92 6.70 11.44
CA GLU A 144 -6.81 6.90 10.00
C GLU A 144 -7.23 5.63 9.25
N ASN A 145 -7.94 5.81 8.13
CA ASN A 145 -8.33 4.71 7.26
C ASN A 145 -7.13 4.16 6.50
N VAL A 146 -6.18 5.02 6.13
CA VAL A 146 -4.95 4.62 5.43
C VAL A 146 -3.88 4.28 6.46
N ILE A 147 -3.38 3.05 6.43
CA ILE A 147 -2.43 2.55 7.43
C ILE A 147 -1.00 2.42 6.88
N ALA A 148 -0.84 2.39 5.56
CA ALA A 148 0.45 2.36 4.90
C ALA A 148 0.40 3.11 3.57
N LYS A 149 1.50 3.79 3.24
CA LYS A 149 1.72 4.48 1.96
C LYS A 149 3.15 4.24 1.52
N SER A 150 3.36 4.07 0.23
CA SER A 150 4.69 4.02 -0.37
C SER A 150 4.63 4.62 -1.77
N SER A 151 5.73 5.23 -2.22
CA SER A 151 5.88 5.74 -3.58
C SER A 151 7.14 5.12 -4.15
N VAL A 152 7.04 4.51 -5.31
CA VAL A 152 8.17 3.89 -6.01
C VAL A 152 8.20 4.33 -7.46
N GLU A 153 9.38 4.26 -8.05
CA GLU A 153 9.57 4.45 -9.48
C GLU A 153 10.12 3.16 -10.10
N VAL A 154 9.52 2.77 -11.21
CA VAL A 154 9.86 1.54 -11.94
C VAL A 154 10.25 1.91 -13.36
N ILE A 155 11.38 1.38 -13.81
CA ILE A 155 11.87 1.51 -15.18
C ILE A 155 11.86 0.10 -15.78
N PRO A 156 11.06 -0.16 -16.82
CA PRO A 156 11.07 -1.45 -17.49
C PRO A 156 12.41 -1.72 -18.17
N ASP A 157 12.93 -2.93 -18.09
CA ASP A 157 14.25 -3.26 -18.66
C ASP A 157 14.27 -3.09 -20.18
N ALA A 158 13.15 -3.39 -20.85
CA ALA A 158 12.99 -3.19 -22.29
C ALA A 158 13.15 -1.73 -22.74
N SER A 159 13.00 -0.76 -21.82
CA SER A 159 13.19 0.65 -22.13
C SER A 159 14.64 1.03 -22.42
N PHE A 160 15.61 0.25 -21.91
CA PHE A 160 17.03 0.46 -22.20
C PHE A 160 17.42 0.08 -23.64
N ASN A 161 16.52 -0.57 -24.38
CA ASN A 161 16.73 -0.87 -25.80
C ASN A 161 16.35 0.30 -26.73
N CYS A 162 15.77 1.39 -26.21
CA CYS A 162 15.53 2.58 -26.99
C CYS A 162 16.84 3.36 -27.23
N PRO A 163 17.10 3.80 -28.47
CA PRO A 163 18.29 4.57 -28.83
C PRO A 163 18.31 5.98 -28.23
#